data_AF-A0A3A4S8U4-F1
#
_entry.id   AF-A0A3A4S8U4-F1
#
_cell.length_a   1.000
_cell.length_b   1.000
_cell.length_c   1.000
_cell.angle_alpha   90.00
_cell.angle_beta   90.00
_cell.angle_gamma   90.00
#
_symmetry.space_group_name_H-M   'P 1'
#
loop_
_entity.id
_entity.type
_entity.pdbx_description
1 polymer ?
#
loop_
_entity_poly.entity_id
_entity_poly.type
_entity_poly.pdbx_seq_one_letter_code
_entity_poly.pdbx_strand_id
1 'polypeptide(L)' 'MTDIAENTEYQKIQTESLGEFCDRWGVPKSWGYSRTRLQGKERIPHIKAGKYIRIIPRQADEWMIRNGKA' A
#
# COMPACT_ATOMS: atom_id res chain seq x y z
N MET A 1 -20.02 33.42 -16.28
CA MET A 1 -20.37 32.01 -16.01
C MET A 1 -19.09 31.32 -15.65
N THR A 2 -18.92 31.06 -14.36
CA THR A 2 -17.65 30.72 -13.70
C THR A 2 -17.15 29.35 -14.13
N ASP A 3 -15.86 29.29 -14.44
CA ASP A 3 -15.07 28.13 -14.85
C ASP A 3 -15.27 26.89 -13.94
N ILE A 4 -15.75 25.79 -14.54
CA ILE A 4 -15.80 24.45 -13.93
C ILE A 4 -14.45 23.72 -14.18
N ALA A 5 -13.36 24.45 -14.36
CA ALA A 5 -12.12 23.91 -14.92
C ALA A 5 -10.94 23.83 -13.93
N GLU A 6 -11.15 24.10 -12.64
CA GLU A 6 -10.05 24.15 -11.68
C GLU A 6 -10.27 23.15 -10.53
N ASN A 7 -9.37 22.18 -10.43
CA ASN A 7 -9.27 21.14 -9.40
C ASN A 7 -10.27 19.98 -9.46
N THR A 8 -10.21 19.20 -10.55
CA THR A 8 -10.06 17.75 -10.35
C THR A 8 -8.68 17.53 -9.73
N GLU A 9 -8.58 17.78 -8.43
CA GLU A 9 -7.36 17.56 -7.66
C GLU A 9 -6.96 16.12 -7.91
N TYR A 10 -5.90 15.92 -8.71
CA TYR A 10 -5.25 14.63 -8.86
C TYR A 10 -4.77 14.26 -7.45
N GLN A 11 -5.64 13.61 -6.68
CA GLN A 11 -5.28 13.04 -5.39
C GLN A 11 -4.18 12.05 -5.68
N LYS A 12 -2.95 12.53 -5.48
CA LYS A 12 -1.72 11.80 -5.76
C LYS A 12 -1.78 10.58 -4.84
N ILE A 13 -2.12 9.43 -5.40
CA ILE A 13 -2.12 8.18 -4.64
C ILE A 13 -0.67 7.95 -4.24
N GLN A 14 -0.33 8.30 -3.01
CA GLN A 14 1.00 8.05 -2.47
C GLN A 14 1.15 6.53 -2.40
N THR A 15 2.07 6.01 -3.20
CA THR A 15 2.44 4.61 -3.13
C THR A 15 3.88 4.52 -2.67
N GLU A 16 4.17 3.55 -1.83
CA GLU A 16 5.50 3.30 -1.31
C GLU A 16 6.02 1.95 -1.78
N SER A 17 7.32 1.73 -1.63
CA SER A 17 7.92 0.42 -1.83
C SER A 17 7.58 -0.51 -0.66
N LEU A 18 7.62 -1.82 -0.91
CA LEU A 18 7.47 -2.81 0.17
C LEU A 18 8.54 -2.64 1.26
N GLY A 19 9.73 -2.17 0.89
CA GLY A 19 10.82 -1.91 1.83
C GLY A 19 10.47 -0.78 2.80
N GLU A 20 10.02 0.37 2.28
CA GLU A 20 9.60 1.51 3.10
C GLU A 20 8.43 1.15 4.03
N PHE A 21 7.45 0.40 3.53
CA PHE A 21 6.37 -0.12 4.36
C PHE A 21 6.88 -1.01 5.49
N CYS A 22 7.80 -1.93 5.20
CA CYS A 22 8.37 -2.84 6.20
C CYS A 22 9.19 -2.09 7.25
N ASP A 23 10.01 -1.14 6.81
CA ASP A 23 10.86 -0.34 7.67
C ASP A 23 9.99 0.57 8.58
N ARG A 24 8.87 1.11 8.08
CA ARG A 24 7.88 1.88 8.87
C ARG A 24 7.19 1.04 9.95
N TRP A 25 6.77 -0.18 9.61
CA TRP A 25 6.09 -1.08 10.54
C TRP A 25 7.03 -1.93 11.40
N GLY A 26 8.36 -1.77 11.24
CA GLY A 26 9.35 -2.55 11.99
C GLY A 26 9.30 -4.06 11.70
N VAL A 27 8.83 -4.46 10.51
CA VAL A 27 8.70 -5.87 10.13
C VAL A 27 9.81 -6.29 9.16
N PRO A 28 10.27 -7.56 9.19
CA PRO A 28 11.28 -8.03 8.24
C PRO A 28 10.78 -7.95 6.80
N LYS A 29 11.65 -7.53 5.86
CA LYS A 29 11.32 -7.51 4.41
C LYS A 29 10.92 -8.89 3.89
N SER A 30 11.55 -9.96 4.39
CA SER A 30 11.17 -11.34 4.07
C SER A 30 9.73 -11.68 4.46
N TRP A 31 9.27 -11.18 5.62
CA TRP A 31 7.88 -11.31 6.05
C TRP A 31 6.95 -10.55 5.09
N GLY A 32 7.30 -9.32 4.72
CA GLY A 32 6.55 -8.52 3.74
C GLY A 32 6.40 -9.26 2.40
N TYR A 33 7.50 -9.79 1.85
CA TYR A 33 7.47 -10.54 0.59
C TYR A 33 6.60 -11.79 0.70
N SER A 34 6.68 -12.55 1.80
CA SER A 34 5.81 -13.71 2.02
C SER A 34 4.34 -13.33 1.98
N ARG A 35 3.95 -12.22 2.64
CA ARG A 35 2.56 -11.74 2.65
C ARG A 35 2.08 -11.21 1.29
N THR A 36 2.96 -10.65 0.47
CA THR A 36 2.59 -10.27 -0.91
C THR A 36 2.30 -11.48 -1.82
N ARG A 37 2.80 -12.66 -1.46
CA ARG A 37 2.60 -13.91 -2.22
C ARG A 37 1.39 -14.72 -1.77
N LEU A 38 0.79 -14.38 -0.62
CA LEU A 38 -0.43 -15.02 -0.13
C LEU A 38 -1.64 -14.65 -0.99
N GLN A 39 -2.74 -15.38 -0.81
CA GLN A 39 -4.00 -15.15 -1.51
C GLN A 39 -5.09 -14.69 -0.53
N GLY A 40 -6.11 -14.03 -1.08
CA GLY A 40 -7.29 -13.62 -0.32
C GLY A 40 -6.99 -12.63 0.81
N LYS A 41 -7.62 -12.85 1.97
CA LYS A 41 -7.63 -11.90 3.10
C LYS A 41 -6.27 -11.74 3.78
N GLU A 42 -5.35 -12.69 3.60
CA GLU A 42 -4.01 -12.66 4.18
C GLU A 42 -2.98 -11.94 3.30
N ARG A 43 -3.37 -11.51 2.10
CA ARG A 43 -2.51 -10.80 1.18
C ARG A 43 -2.48 -9.32 1.53
N ILE A 44 -1.28 -8.77 1.71
CA ILE A 44 -1.11 -7.31 1.87
C ILE A 44 -1.64 -6.59 0.61
N PRO A 45 -2.50 -5.58 0.77
CA PRO A 45 -2.96 -4.73 -0.33
C PRO A 45 -1.79 -4.09 -1.08
N HIS A 46 -1.66 -4.42 -2.36
CA HIS A 46 -0.60 -3.89 -3.20
C HIS A 46 -1.01 -3.85 -4.67
N ILE A 47 -0.40 -2.92 -5.40
CA ILE A 47 -0.53 -2.78 -6.84
C ILE A 47 0.71 -3.40 -7.49
N LYS A 48 0.51 -4.18 -8.55
CA LYS A 48 1.60 -4.60 -9.44
C LYS A 48 1.81 -3.54 -10.50
N ALA A 49 2.98 -2.90 -10.49
CA ALA A 49 3.43 -1.97 -11.51
C ALA A 49 4.52 -2.67 -12.35
N GLY A 50 4.09 -3.53 -13.28
CA GLY A 50 4.99 -4.40 -14.03
C GLY A 50 5.76 -5.36 -13.10
N LYS A 51 7.10 -5.26 -13.09
CA LYS A 51 7.96 -6.05 -12.19
C LYS A 51 7.97 -5.57 -10.73
N TYR A 52 7.41 -4.39 -10.47
CA TYR A 52 7.47 -3.75 -9.14
C TYR A 52 6.18 -3.95 -8.35
N ILE A 53 6.33 -4.11 -7.03
CA ILE A 53 5.23 -4.11 -6.08
C ILE A 53 5.18 -2.74 -5.42
N ARG A 54 4.02 -2.11 -5.48
CA ARG A 54 3.73 -0.82 -4.84
C ARG A 54 2.70 -1.03 -3.74
N ILE A 55 3.01 -0.58 -2.54
CA ILE A 55 2.11 -0.63 -1.40
C ILE A 55 1.27 0.65 -1.40
N ILE A 56 -0.02 0.50 -1.14
CA ILE A 56 -0.92 1.62 -0.86
C ILE A 56 -0.91 1.78 0.67
N PRO A 57 -0.23 2.80 1.24
CA PRO A 57 -0.02 2.92 2.68
C PRO A 57 -1.32 2.79 3.46
N ARG A 58 -2.34 3.58 3.10
CA ARG A 58 -3.65 3.58 3.77
C ARG A 58 -4.27 2.19 3.87
N GLN A 59 -4.34 1.46 2.76
CA GLN A 59 -4.96 0.13 2.73
C GLN A 59 -4.09 -0.91 3.46
N ALA A 60 -2.77 -0.80 3.33
CA ALA A 60 -1.86 -1.72 3.99
C ALA A 60 -1.83 -1.51 5.51
N ASP A 61 -1.93 -0.28 5.97
CA ASP A 61 -2.03 0.07 7.40
C ASP A 61 -3.35 -0.43 8.00
N GLU A 62 -4.49 -0.18 7.32
CA GLU A 62 -5.79 -0.75 7.69
C GLU A 62 -5.75 -2.29 7.77
N TRP A 63 -5.06 -2.91 6.82
CA TRP A 63 -4.86 -4.35 6.80
C TRP A 63 -3.98 -4.84 7.97
N MET A 64 -2.90 -4.13 8.31
CA MET A 64 -2.02 -4.46 9.44
C MET A 64 -2.76 -4.43 10.77
N ILE A 65 -3.54 -3.37 11.01
CA ILE A 65 -4.37 -3.19 12.20
C ILE A 65 -5.38 -4.34 12.31
N ARG A 66 -6.06 -4.67 11.20
CA ARG A 66 -7.06 -5.75 11.17
C ARG A 66 -6.46 -7.14 11.47
N ASN A 67 -5.23 -7.40 11.06
CA ASN A 67 -4.56 -8.69 11.23
C ASN A 67 -3.72 -8.79 12.51
N GLY A 68 -3.78 -7.79 13.40
CA GLY A 68 -3.21 -7.87 14.75
C GLY A 68 -1.68 -7.80 14.83
N LYS A 69 -1.03 -7.08 13.91
CA LYS A 69 0.39 -6.69 14.04
C LYS A 69 0.54 -5.21 14.35
N ALA A 70 -0.23 -4.73 15.33
CA ALA A 70 -0.01 -3.43 15.98
C ALA A 70 0.79 -3.67 17.28
#